data_AF-A0A951FH06-F1
#
_entry.id   AF-A0A951FH06-F1
#
_cell.length_a   1.000
_cell.length_b   1.000
_cell.length_c   1.000
_cell.angle_alpha   90.00
_cell.angle_beta   90.00
_cell.angle_gamma   90.00
#
_symmetry.space_group_name_H-M   'P 1'
#
loop_
_entity.id
_entity.type
_entity.pdbx_description
1 polymer ?
#
loop_
_entity_poly.entity_id
_entity_poly.type
_entity_poly.pdbx_seq_one_letter_code
_entity_poly.pdbx_strand_id
1 'polypeptide(L)'
;KWRAQGYPFDVVDSTCDQVYKDRDTSKDYTRTDAAVARMWGTILTRSSSLITTYYRAKDSQCGSRDCMGQWGTYNLANKGYSGLQILFYYYGGASGNLSAYATAAKHSGLILQRSPDITVWPGRSQTLSVKMRNTGTVTWQKNATQLVAIDPQSATPTPIDSPLVNESWLNPQQPATLLQTKAMIGMDGQWSFTVTAPEGLEPGRYQIAVQPRAEDGSWIETDTRIIWNVTVTAPLEPAVWIPSARSAP
;
A
#
# COMPACT_ATOMS: atom_id res chain seq x y z
N LYS A 1 11.10 2.80 -30.42
CA LYS A 1 10.36 2.50 -31.68
C LYS A 1 9.60 3.72 -32.21
N TRP A 2 8.70 4.31 -31.42
CA TRP A 2 7.84 5.43 -31.87
C TRP A 2 8.47 6.79 -31.62
N ARG A 3 9.24 6.97 -30.54
CA ARG A 3 10.03 8.19 -30.33
C ARG A 3 11.01 8.49 -31.46
N ALA A 4 11.63 7.44 -32.00
CA ALA A 4 12.51 7.54 -33.17
C ALA A 4 11.78 7.99 -34.45
N GLN A 5 10.45 7.94 -34.46
CA GLN A 5 9.60 8.40 -35.55
C GLN A 5 8.97 9.78 -35.25
N GLY A 6 9.39 10.47 -34.18
CA GLY A 6 8.92 11.81 -33.83
C GLY A 6 7.72 11.87 -32.87
N TYR A 7 7.23 10.73 -32.38
CA TYR A 7 6.12 10.70 -31.41
C TYR A 7 6.59 10.93 -29.97
N PRO A 8 5.75 11.50 -29.07
CA PRO A 8 6.12 11.72 -27.66
C PRO A 8 6.09 10.44 -26.81
N PHE A 9 5.57 9.33 -27.34
CA PHE A 9 5.43 8.04 -26.67
C PHE A 9 6.30 6.97 -27.34
N ASP A 10 6.58 5.88 -26.62
CA ASP A 10 7.34 4.74 -27.15
C ASP A 10 6.57 3.41 -27.17
N VAL A 11 5.35 3.40 -26.63
CA VAL A 11 4.44 2.24 -26.58
C VAL A 11 3.03 2.74 -26.86
N VAL A 12 2.25 1.99 -27.65
CA VAL A 12 0.82 2.23 -27.89
C VAL A 12 -0.06 1.15 -27.27
N ASP A 13 -1.32 1.49 -26.98
CA ASP A 13 -2.33 0.58 -26.41
C ASP A 13 -2.93 -0.34 -27.48
N SER A 14 -2.09 -1.18 -28.09
CA SER A 14 -2.50 -2.13 -29.13
C SER A 14 -1.57 -3.34 -29.22
N THR A 15 -1.99 -4.36 -29.97
CA THR A 15 -1.19 -5.57 -30.25
C THR A 15 0.09 -5.30 -31.04
N CYS A 16 0.33 -4.07 -31.52
CA CYS A 16 1.57 -3.70 -32.21
C CYS A 16 2.78 -3.64 -31.27
N ASP A 17 2.55 -3.40 -29.98
CA ASP A 17 3.61 -3.28 -28.95
C ASP A 17 3.45 -4.27 -27.79
N GLN A 18 2.39 -5.09 -27.80
CA GLN A 18 2.21 -6.18 -26.85
C GLN A 18 1.64 -7.42 -27.53
N VAL A 19 2.01 -8.60 -27.04
CA VAL A 19 1.50 -9.89 -27.54
C VAL A 19 0.92 -10.74 -26.42
N TYR A 20 0.45 -10.11 -25.34
CA TYR A 20 -0.15 -10.80 -24.22
C TYR A 20 -1.35 -11.61 -24.69
N LYS A 21 -1.32 -12.92 -24.41
CA LYS A 21 -2.41 -13.86 -24.69
C LYS A 21 -2.68 -14.62 -23.40
N ASP A 22 -3.94 -14.93 -23.15
CA ASP A 22 -4.34 -15.85 -22.10
C ASP A 22 -5.49 -16.72 -22.63
N ARG A 23 -5.79 -17.84 -21.97
CA ARG A 23 -6.67 -18.88 -22.53
C ARG A 23 -8.15 -18.50 -22.53
N ASP A 24 -8.51 -17.38 -21.91
CA ASP A 24 -9.90 -16.93 -21.82
C ASP A 24 -10.29 -16.08 -23.04
N THR A 25 -10.83 -16.75 -24.05
CA THR A 25 -11.27 -16.11 -25.30
C THR A 25 -12.40 -15.08 -25.13
N SER A 26 -13.00 -14.96 -23.93
CA SER A 26 -13.99 -13.92 -23.62
C SER A 26 -13.37 -12.56 -23.30
N LYS A 27 -12.03 -12.48 -23.17
CA LYS A 27 -11.33 -11.26 -22.74
C LYS A 27 -10.69 -10.54 -23.92
N ASP A 28 -10.72 -9.20 -23.84
CA ASP A 28 -10.03 -8.35 -24.81
C ASP A 28 -8.52 -8.32 -24.54
N TYR A 29 -7.77 -8.98 -25.42
CA TYR A 29 -6.30 -8.98 -25.40
C TYR A 29 -5.69 -7.95 -26.35
N THR A 30 -6.50 -7.15 -27.03
CA THR A 30 -5.99 -6.19 -28.01
C THR A 30 -5.36 -4.97 -27.36
N ARG A 31 -5.80 -4.63 -26.14
CA ARG A 31 -5.35 -3.47 -25.37
C ARG A 31 -4.29 -3.85 -24.33
N THR A 32 -3.20 -3.09 -24.33
CA THR A 32 -2.13 -3.12 -23.33
C THR A 32 -2.67 -2.84 -21.93
N ASP A 33 -3.57 -1.87 -21.77
CA ASP A 33 -4.15 -1.54 -20.46
C ASP A 33 -4.95 -2.72 -19.88
N ALA A 34 -5.69 -3.43 -20.74
CA ALA A 34 -6.43 -4.64 -20.33
C ALA A 34 -5.49 -5.78 -19.94
N ALA A 35 -4.34 -5.92 -20.62
CA ALA A 35 -3.31 -6.89 -20.26
C ALA A 35 -2.64 -6.55 -18.92
N VAL A 36 -2.33 -5.28 -18.68
CA VAL A 36 -1.77 -4.80 -17.40
C VAL A 36 -2.76 -5.05 -16.26
N ALA A 37 -4.04 -4.69 -16.44
CA ALA A 37 -5.07 -4.86 -15.42
C ALA A 37 -5.25 -6.34 -15.01
N ARG A 38 -5.13 -7.28 -15.96
CA ARG A 38 -5.22 -8.73 -15.66
C ARG A 38 -4.07 -9.26 -14.82
N MET A 39 -2.87 -8.74 -15.05
CA MET A 39 -1.68 -9.16 -14.30
C MET A 39 -1.50 -8.32 -13.02
N TRP A 40 -2.23 -7.23 -12.87
CA TRP A 40 -2.14 -6.35 -11.72
C TRP A 40 -2.40 -7.10 -10.41
N GLY A 41 -1.52 -6.89 -9.43
CA GLY A 41 -1.59 -7.60 -8.15
C GLY A 41 -1.19 -9.08 -8.19
N THR A 42 -0.67 -9.58 -9.32
CA THR A 42 -0.02 -10.90 -9.34
C THR A 42 1.27 -10.83 -8.53
N ILE A 43 1.33 -11.61 -7.45
CA ILE A 43 2.52 -11.74 -6.62
C ILE A 43 3.14 -13.11 -6.88
N LEU A 44 4.45 -13.11 -7.15
CA LEU A 44 5.23 -14.33 -7.28
C LEU A 44 5.93 -14.64 -5.96
N THR A 45 5.72 -15.85 -5.47
CA THR A 45 6.38 -16.37 -4.27
C THR A 45 7.07 -17.69 -4.60
N ARG A 46 8.15 -17.99 -3.89
CA ARG A 46 8.80 -19.30 -3.90
C ARG A 46 9.00 -19.74 -2.47
N SER A 47 8.46 -20.90 -2.11
CA SER A 47 8.49 -21.41 -0.74
C SER A 47 7.98 -20.37 0.28
N SER A 48 6.86 -19.71 -0.03
CA SER A 48 6.24 -18.63 0.77
C SER A 48 7.06 -17.33 0.92
N SER A 49 8.21 -17.21 0.25
CA SER A 49 9.00 -15.98 0.22
C SER A 49 8.78 -15.20 -1.07
N LEU A 50 8.71 -13.86 -0.98
CA LEU A 50 8.72 -13.00 -2.16
C LEU A 50 10.01 -13.19 -2.94
N ILE A 51 9.91 -13.20 -4.28
CA ILE A 51 11.08 -13.24 -5.15
C ILE A 51 11.29 -11.88 -5.82
N THR A 52 12.55 -11.46 -5.93
CA THR A 52 12.92 -10.32 -6.77
C THR A 52 12.96 -10.77 -8.22
N THR A 53 12.25 -10.07 -9.09
CA THR A 53 12.20 -10.35 -10.52
C THR A 53 13.10 -9.38 -11.29
N TYR A 54 13.80 -9.90 -12.30
CA TYR A 54 14.64 -9.10 -13.19
C TYR A 54 14.11 -9.19 -14.63
N TYR A 55 14.27 -8.11 -15.39
CA TYR A 55 13.89 -8.07 -16.81
C TYR A 55 15.01 -7.55 -17.70
N ARG A 56 15.09 -8.11 -18.92
CA ARG A 56 16.07 -7.77 -19.96
C ARG A 56 15.41 -7.75 -21.34
N ALA A 57 16.11 -7.26 -22.36
CA ALA A 57 15.59 -7.31 -23.73
C ALA A 57 15.62 -8.75 -24.28
N LYS A 58 16.72 -9.49 -24.05
CA LYS A 58 16.91 -10.88 -24.49
C LYS A 58 17.26 -11.79 -23.31
N ASP A 59 16.86 -13.06 -23.39
CA ASP A 59 17.18 -14.06 -22.37
C ASP A 59 18.70 -14.24 -22.20
N SER A 60 19.47 -14.10 -23.29
CA SER A 60 20.94 -14.17 -23.25
C SER A 60 21.61 -13.06 -22.43
N GLN A 61 20.87 -12.02 -22.03
CA GLN A 61 21.37 -10.92 -21.19
C GLN A 61 21.04 -11.12 -19.71
N CYS A 62 20.36 -12.23 -19.37
CA CYS A 62 20.08 -12.60 -17.99
C CYS A 62 21.34 -13.18 -17.35
N GLY A 63 21.85 -12.50 -16.31
CA GLY A 63 23.03 -12.92 -15.54
C GLY A 63 22.71 -13.57 -14.20
N SER A 64 21.43 -13.67 -13.83
CA SER A 64 20.96 -14.23 -12.56
C SER A 64 19.84 -15.24 -12.78
N ARG A 65 19.58 -16.05 -11.75
CA ARG A 65 18.28 -16.72 -11.58
C ARG A 65 17.19 -15.63 -11.49
N ASP A 66 15.98 -15.94 -11.92
CA ASP A 66 14.82 -15.04 -11.86
C ASP A 66 14.93 -13.81 -12.78
N CYS A 67 15.32 -14.04 -14.03
CA CYS A 67 15.37 -13.02 -15.06
C CYS A 67 14.59 -13.43 -16.31
N MET A 68 13.85 -12.48 -16.86
CA MET A 68 12.95 -12.67 -18.00
C MET A 68 13.30 -11.74 -19.16
N GLY A 69 13.53 -12.30 -20.35
CA GLY A 69 13.80 -11.51 -21.56
C GLY A 69 12.51 -11.16 -22.32
N GLN A 70 12.39 -9.90 -22.76
CA GLN A 70 11.25 -9.42 -23.54
C GLN A 70 11.02 -10.22 -24.83
N TRP A 71 12.07 -10.54 -25.59
CA TRP A 71 11.93 -11.36 -26.80
C TRP A 71 11.56 -12.81 -26.50
N GLY A 72 12.04 -13.34 -25.38
CA GLY A 72 11.70 -14.68 -24.94
C GLY A 72 10.23 -14.79 -24.53
N THR A 73 9.69 -13.81 -23.79
CA THR A 73 8.26 -13.76 -23.46
C THR A 73 7.40 -13.59 -24.71
N TYR A 74 7.80 -12.76 -25.66
CA TYR A 74 7.13 -12.61 -26.95
C TYR A 74 7.00 -13.96 -27.68
N ASN A 75 8.09 -14.73 -27.74
CA ASN A 75 8.10 -16.04 -28.41
C ASN A 75 7.17 -17.05 -27.70
N LEU A 76 7.17 -17.09 -26.37
CA LEU A 76 6.28 -17.97 -25.60
C LEU A 76 4.81 -17.57 -25.76
N ALA A 77 4.50 -16.28 -25.73
CA ALA A 77 3.15 -15.80 -25.95
C ALA A 77 2.64 -16.15 -27.36
N ASN A 78 3.49 -16.07 -28.38
CA ASN A 78 3.15 -16.54 -29.72
C ASN A 78 2.94 -18.06 -29.83
N LYS A 79 3.54 -18.84 -28.93
CA LYS A 79 3.26 -20.28 -28.75
C LYS A 79 2.00 -20.55 -27.93
N GLY A 80 1.27 -19.52 -27.49
CA GLY A 80 0.01 -19.65 -26.76
C GLY A 80 0.16 -19.78 -25.24
N TYR A 81 1.33 -19.45 -24.69
CA TYR A 81 1.51 -19.41 -23.24
C TYR A 81 0.77 -18.21 -22.65
N SER A 82 0.06 -18.41 -21.53
CA SER A 82 -0.51 -17.32 -20.76
C SER A 82 0.55 -16.49 -20.03
N GLY A 83 0.19 -15.28 -19.61
CA GLY A 83 1.05 -14.46 -18.75
C GLY A 83 1.56 -15.22 -17.53
N LEU A 84 0.69 -15.94 -16.83
CA LEU A 84 1.09 -16.77 -15.69
C LEU A 84 2.01 -17.92 -16.11
N GLN A 85 1.72 -18.63 -17.20
CA GLN A 85 2.60 -19.70 -17.69
C GLN A 85 3.99 -19.18 -18.08
N ILE A 86 4.07 -17.97 -18.63
CA ILE A 86 5.33 -17.29 -18.91
C ILE A 86 6.07 -16.95 -17.61
N LEU A 87 5.38 -16.42 -16.60
CA LEU A 87 6.00 -16.19 -15.29
C LEU A 87 6.51 -17.49 -14.66
N PHE A 88 5.73 -18.58 -14.72
CA PHE A 88 6.17 -19.90 -14.27
C PHE A 88 7.37 -20.42 -15.08
N TYR A 89 7.46 -20.15 -16.37
CA TYR A 89 8.61 -20.54 -17.19
C TYR A 89 9.91 -19.87 -16.72
N TYR A 90 9.90 -18.54 -16.52
CA TYR A 90 11.11 -17.78 -16.16
C TYR A 90 11.47 -17.86 -14.68
N TYR A 91 10.45 -17.89 -13.82
CA TYR A 91 10.62 -17.80 -12.37
C TYR A 91 10.33 -19.14 -11.68
N GLY A 92 9.96 -20.20 -12.40
CA GLY A 92 9.68 -21.52 -11.80
C GLY A 92 10.93 -22.20 -11.27
N GLY A 93 11.96 -22.33 -12.12
CA GLY A 93 13.21 -23.01 -11.80
C GLY A 93 13.07 -24.50 -11.44
N ALA A 94 14.19 -25.23 -11.41
CA ALA A 94 14.21 -26.70 -11.32
C ALA A 94 13.97 -27.32 -9.91
N SER A 95 13.84 -26.52 -8.85
CA SER A 95 13.80 -27.04 -7.47
C SER A 95 13.00 -26.21 -6.46
N GLY A 96 12.21 -25.24 -6.93
CA GLY A 96 11.34 -24.44 -6.06
C GLY A 96 9.90 -24.55 -6.51
N ASN A 97 8.99 -24.83 -5.59
CA ASN A 97 7.57 -24.64 -5.84
C ASN A 97 7.34 -23.13 -5.97
N LEU A 98 7.35 -22.61 -7.20
CA LEU A 98 6.87 -21.26 -7.49
C LEU A 98 5.35 -21.29 -7.34
N SER A 99 4.79 -20.29 -6.68
CA SER A 99 3.36 -20.08 -6.59
C SER A 99 3.07 -18.65 -7.02
N ALA A 100 2.27 -18.52 -8.07
CA ALA A 100 1.66 -17.27 -8.44
C ALA A 100 0.29 -17.22 -7.78
N TYR A 101 0.06 -16.20 -6.96
CA TYR A 101 -1.28 -15.92 -6.46
C TYR A 101 -1.95 -14.97 -7.44
N ALA A 102 -2.95 -15.48 -8.17
CA ALA A 102 -3.71 -14.73 -9.17
C ALA A 102 -5.16 -14.58 -8.72
N THR A 103 -5.39 -13.49 -7.99
CA THR A 103 -6.50 -12.54 -8.10
C THR A 103 -6.20 -11.55 -6.99
N ALA A 104 -5.80 -10.32 -7.34
CA ALA A 104 -5.81 -9.24 -6.39
C ALA A 104 -7.13 -9.31 -5.60
N ALA A 105 -7.04 -9.37 -4.27
CA ALA A 105 -8.25 -9.32 -3.45
C ALA A 105 -9.05 -8.10 -3.88
N LYS A 106 -10.39 -8.20 -3.86
CA LYS A 106 -11.29 -7.10 -4.27
C LYS A 106 -10.81 -5.76 -3.70
N HIS A 107 -10.39 -5.81 -2.44
CA HIS A 107 -9.85 -4.72 -1.65
C HIS A 107 -8.44 -5.06 -1.17
N SER A 108 -7.42 -4.41 -1.74
CA SER A 108 -6.02 -4.60 -1.35
C SER A 108 -5.21 -3.33 -1.60
N GLY A 109 -4.29 -2.99 -0.70
CA GLY A 109 -3.37 -1.87 -0.82
C GLY A 109 -1.93 -2.24 -0.48
N LEU A 110 -0.97 -1.66 -1.19
CA LEU A 110 0.46 -1.73 -0.86
C LEU A 110 0.91 -0.42 -0.24
N ILE A 111 1.45 -0.45 0.97
CA ILE A 111 1.95 0.76 1.65
C ILE A 111 3.22 1.24 0.96
N LEU A 112 3.20 2.48 0.46
CA LEU A 112 4.35 3.11 -0.20
C LEU A 112 5.13 4.00 0.76
N GLN A 113 4.41 4.70 1.65
CA GLN A 113 4.99 5.67 2.57
C GLN A 113 4.06 5.85 3.78
N ARG A 114 4.64 6.04 4.97
CA ARG A 114 3.95 6.55 6.15
C ARG A 114 4.76 7.64 6.83
N SER A 115 4.10 8.54 7.56
CA SER A 115 4.76 9.47 8.47
C SER A 115 5.53 8.72 9.57
N PRO A 116 6.57 9.32 10.19
CA PRO A 116 7.28 8.70 11.31
C PRO A 116 6.40 8.59 12.56
N ASP A 117 6.88 7.83 13.53
CA ASP A 117 6.37 7.82 14.90
C ASP A 117 6.57 9.23 15.54
N ILE A 118 5.73 9.56 16.52
CA ILE A 118 5.64 10.93 17.06
C ILE A 118 5.74 10.99 18.59
N THR A 119 6.15 12.15 19.09
CA THR A 119 6.15 12.50 20.52
C THR A 119 5.28 13.73 20.75
N VAL A 120 4.22 13.63 21.53
CA VAL A 120 3.19 14.65 21.71
C VAL A 120 3.09 15.06 23.19
N TRP A 121 2.92 16.36 23.45
CA TRP A 121 2.63 16.86 24.80
C TRP A 121 1.13 16.74 25.11
N PRO A 122 0.74 16.56 26.39
CA PRO A 122 -0.66 16.66 26.79
C PRO A 122 -1.29 17.98 26.30
N GLY A 123 -2.50 17.89 25.77
CA GLY A 123 -3.24 19.01 25.15
C GLY A 123 -2.75 19.42 23.75
N ARG A 124 -1.78 18.73 23.15
CA ARG A 124 -1.25 19.05 21.81
C ARG A 124 -1.65 18.03 20.75
N SER A 125 -1.55 18.47 19.50
CA SER A 125 -1.92 17.68 18.32
C SER A 125 -0.76 17.53 17.34
N GLN A 126 -0.75 16.44 16.59
CA GLN A 126 0.19 16.19 15.49
C GLN A 126 -0.49 15.43 14.35
N THR A 127 0.07 15.52 13.14
CA THR A 127 -0.49 14.87 11.95
C THR A 127 0.25 13.58 11.60
N LEU A 128 -0.52 12.53 11.33
CA LEU A 128 -0.05 11.26 10.77
C LEU A 128 -0.59 11.09 9.35
N SER A 129 0.17 10.40 8.51
CA SER A 129 -0.22 10.16 7.12
C SER A 129 0.26 8.81 6.59
N VAL A 130 -0.51 8.26 5.67
CA VAL A 130 -0.16 7.03 4.94
C VAL A 130 -0.53 7.17 3.47
N LYS A 131 0.38 6.74 2.60
CA LYS A 131 0.22 6.66 1.15
C LYS A 131 0.32 5.20 0.74
N MET A 132 -0.65 4.75 -0.03
CA MET A 132 -0.71 3.37 -0.51
C MET A 132 -1.01 3.31 -2.01
N ARG A 133 -0.58 2.25 -2.68
CA ARG A 133 -1.01 1.92 -4.03
C ARG A 133 -2.21 0.98 -3.98
N ASN A 134 -3.23 1.26 -4.79
CA ASN A 134 -4.35 0.35 -4.96
C ASN A 134 -3.92 -0.90 -5.73
N THR A 135 -3.78 -2.01 -5.04
CA THR A 135 -3.43 -3.32 -5.59
C THR A 135 -4.63 -4.24 -5.73
N GLY A 136 -5.84 -3.76 -5.38
CA GLY A 136 -7.10 -4.49 -5.52
C GLY A 136 -7.69 -4.40 -6.93
N THR A 137 -8.96 -4.81 -7.06
CA THR A 137 -9.69 -4.80 -8.34
C THR A 137 -10.81 -3.75 -8.39
N VAL A 138 -10.97 -2.97 -7.32
CA VAL A 138 -11.99 -1.92 -7.21
C VAL A 138 -11.33 -0.57 -6.95
N THR A 139 -11.85 0.48 -7.60
CA THR A 139 -11.41 1.86 -7.38
C THR A 139 -11.82 2.32 -5.99
N TRP A 140 -10.89 2.89 -5.23
CA TRP A 140 -11.20 3.56 -3.96
C TRP A 140 -11.80 4.93 -4.26
N GLN A 141 -12.90 5.28 -3.58
CA GLN A 141 -13.59 6.56 -3.76
C GLN A 141 -13.51 7.37 -2.47
N LYS A 142 -13.42 8.69 -2.59
CA LYS A 142 -13.51 9.59 -1.43
C LYS A 142 -14.86 9.40 -0.73
N ASN A 143 -14.84 9.46 0.60
CA ASN A 143 -15.94 9.25 1.54
C ASN A 143 -16.48 7.82 1.58
N ALA A 144 -16.35 7.05 0.49
CA ALA A 144 -16.70 5.63 0.46
C ALA A 144 -15.56 4.73 1.00
N THR A 145 -14.30 5.20 0.92
CA THR A 145 -13.14 4.52 1.50
C THR A 145 -12.66 5.25 2.74
N GLN A 146 -12.97 4.67 3.89
CA GLN A 146 -12.72 5.25 5.21
C GLN A 146 -11.40 4.72 5.78
N LEU A 147 -10.70 5.51 6.59
CA LEU A 147 -9.62 5.04 7.44
C LEU A 147 -10.18 4.83 8.84
N VAL A 148 -10.10 3.60 9.34
CA VAL A 148 -10.72 3.20 10.61
C VAL A 148 -9.63 2.93 11.65
N ALA A 149 -9.78 3.46 12.86
CA ALA A 149 -8.93 3.13 14.00
C ALA A 149 -9.24 1.72 14.50
N ILE A 150 -8.21 0.89 14.67
CA ILE A 150 -8.34 -0.51 15.06
C ILE A 150 -7.45 -0.84 16.26
N ASP A 151 -7.77 -1.93 16.96
CA ASP A 151 -6.96 -2.44 18.06
C ASP A 151 -5.56 -2.86 17.55
N PRO A 152 -4.46 -2.22 18.03
CA PRO A 152 -3.10 -2.57 17.63
C PRO A 152 -2.71 -4.00 18.03
N GLN A 153 -3.31 -4.55 19.09
CA GLN A 153 -2.98 -5.88 19.64
C GLN A 153 -3.83 -7.00 19.02
N SER A 154 -4.99 -6.68 18.44
CA SER A 154 -5.85 -7.68 17.81
C SER A 154 -5.20 -8.26 16.55
N ALA A 155 -5.33 -9.58 16.36
CA ALA A 155 -4.83 -10.29 15.18
C ALA A 155 -5.66 -9.99 13.92
N THR A 156 -6.92 -9.58 14.10
CA THR A 156 -7.83 -9.17 13.04
C THR A 156 -8.24 -7.72 13.24
N PRO A 157 -8.53 -6.93 12.18
CA PRO A 157 -8.97 -5.55 12.34
C PRO A 157 -10.26 -5.46 13.17
N THR A 158 -10.14 -4.96 14.40
CA THR A 158 -11.24 -4.73 15.34
C THR A 158 -11.35 -3.23 15.59
N PRO A 159 -12.43 -2.55 15.16
CA PRO A 159 -12.59 -1.11 15.39
C PRO A 159 -12.57 -0.76 16.88
N ILE A 160 -11.92 0.35 17.23
CA ILE A 160 -11.87 0.89 18.59
C ILE A 160 -12.02 2.40 18.60
N ASP A 161 -12.49 2.93 19.73
CA ASP A 161 -12.41 4.36 20.02
C ASP A 161 -10.98 4.66 20.49
N SER A 162 -10.22 5.40 19.67
CA SER A 162 -8.83 5.74 20.00
C SER A 162 -8.77 6.66 21.23
N PRO A 163 -7.82 6.52 22.17
CA PRO A 163 -7.63 7.51 23.24
C PRO A 163 -7.01 8.83 22.73
N LEU A 164 -6.57 8.87 21.47
CA LEU A 164 -5.87 10.00 20.85
C LEU A 164 -6.74 10.70 19.78
N VAL A 165 -8.08 10.63 19.91
CA VAL A 165 -9.02 11.27 18.97
C VAL A 165 -8.74 12.77 18.87
N ASN A 166 -8.81 13.30 17.66
CA ASN A 166 -8.89 14.73 17.41
C ASN A 166 -10.31 15.10 16.97
N GLU A 167 -10.75 16.32 17.28
CA GLU A 167 -12.06 16.85 16.88
C GLU A 167 -12.33 16.85 15.36
N SER A 168 -11.28 16.78 14.52
CA SER A 168 -11.41 16.66 13.06
C SER A 168 -11.83 15.27 12.58
N TRP A 169 -11.82 14.26 13.46
CA TRP A 169 -12.27 12.91 13.12
C TRP A 169 -13.78 12.91 12.92
N LEU A 170 -14.29 12.12 11.98
CA LEU A 170 -15.74 12.04 11.77
C LEU A 170 -16.45 11.45 12.99
N ASN A 171 -15.79 10.51 13.66
CA ASN A 171 -16.16 9.91 14.92
C ASN A 171 -14.89 9.29 15.56
N PRO A 172 -14.93 8.83 16.82
CA PRO A 172 -13.76 8.26 17.51
C PRO A 172 -13.07 7.08 16.81
N GLN A 173 -13.72 6.45 15.83
CA GLN A 173 -13.20 5.31 15.07
C GLN A 173 -12.77 5.68 13.65
N GLN A 174 -13.03 6.91 13.19
CA GLN A 174 -12.85 7.30 11.79
C GLN A 174 -11.98 8.54 11.62
N PRO A 175 -10.64 8.37 11.68
CA PRO A 175 -9.67 9.46 11.55
C PRO A 175 -9.72 10.24 10.24
N ALA A 176 -9.96 9.57 9.13
CA ALA A 176 -9.88 10.19 7.81
C ALA A 176 -10.68 9.43 6.75
N THR A 177 -10.80 10.07 5.60
CA THR A 177 -11.16 9.48 4.31
C THR A 177 -10.00 9.71 3.34
N LEU A 178 -10.06 9.08 2.16
CA LEU A 178 -9.18 9.37 1.05
C LEU A 178 -9.08 10.88 0.76
N LEU A 179 -7.86 11.40 0.62
CA LEU A 179 -7.63 12.82 0.30
C LEU A 179 -8.07 13.14 -1.13
N GLN A 180 -7.63 12.32 -2.09
CA GLN A 180 -8.02 12.39 -3.50
C GLN A 180 -9.48 12.00 -3.69
N THR A 181 -10.10 12.45 -4.79
CA THR A 181 -11.48 12.06 -5.15
C THR A 181 -11.62 10.56 -5.39
N LYS A 182 -10.59 9.93 -5.97
CA LYS A 182 -10.52 8.48 -6.18
C LYS A 182 -9.07 8.00 -6.33
N ALA A 183 -8.85 6.71 -6.07
CA ALA A 183 -7.63 5.99 -6.41
C ALA A 183 -8.00 4.75 -7.25
N MET A 184 -7.82 4.88 -8.56
CA MET A 184 -8.04 3.78 -9.52
C MET A 184 -7.06 2.63 -9.26
N ILE A 185 -7.34 1.48 -9.87
CA ILE A 185 -6.44 0.32 -9.81
C ILE A 185 -5.04 0.74 -10.26
N GLY A 186 -4.05 0.46 -9.42
CA GLY A 186 -2.66 0.82 -9.59
C GLY A 186 -2.27 2.27 -9.33
N MET A 187 -3.24 3.13 -9.01
CA MET A 187 -2.99 4.51 -8.58
C MET A 187 -2.83 4.60 -7.07
N ASP A 188 -2.28 5.73 -6.62
CA ASP A 188 -1.98 5.96 -5.22
C ASP A 188 -3.17 6.62 -4.50
N GLY A 189 -3.52 6.10 -3.33
CA GLY A 189 -4.41 6.72 -2.35
C GLY A 189 -3.64 7.27 -1.15
N GLN A 190 -4.07 8.41 -0.62
CA GLN A 190 -3.46 9.05 0.55
C GLN A 190 -4.50 9.35 1.61
N TRP A 191 -4.10 9.18 2.87
CA TRP A 191 -4.84 9.59 4.05
C TRP A 191 -3.93 10.42 4.93
N SER A 192 -4.49 11.47 5.54
CA SER A 192 -3.82 12.31 6.52
C SER A 192 -4.83 12.66 7.59
N PHE A 193 -4.45 12.50 8.85
CA PHE A 193 -5.31 12.79 9.99
C PHE A 193 -4.50 13.35 11.15
N THR A 194 -5.15 14.16 11.97
CA THR A 194 -4.54 14.75 13.17
C THR A 194 -4.91 13.91 14.37
N VAL A 195 -3.99 13.74 15.31
CA VAL A 195 -4.22 13.08 16.60
C VAL A 195 -3.99 14.11 17.69
N THR A 196 -4.71 14.01 18.81
CA THR A 196 -4.51 14.87 19.98
C THR A 196 -4.20 13.98 21.18
N ALA A 197 -3.20 14.34 21.98
CA ALA A 197 -3.05 13.78 23.32
C ALA A 197 -3.94 14.60 24.28
N PRO A 198 -5.01 14.05 24.87
CA PRO A 198 -5.83 14.78 25.85
C PRO A 198 -4.98 15.27 27.03
N GLU A 199 -5.38 16.38 27.65
CA GLU A 199 -4.62 17.00 28.75
C GLU A 199 -4.48 16.07 29.97
N GLY A 200 -5.50 15.26 30.25
CA GLY A 200 -5.49 14.26 31.32
C GLY A 200 -5.02 12.86 30.91
N LEU A 201 -4.46 12.70 29.71
CA LEU A 201 -3.92 11.41 29.29
C LEU A 201 -2.58 11.16 29.99
N GLU A 202 -2.45 10.00 30.63
CA GLU A 202 -1.23 9.62 31.32
C GLU A 202 0.00 9.64 30.39
N PRO A 203 1.17 10.07 30.88
CA PRO A 203 2.41 9.99 30.11
C PRO A 203 2.76 8.53 29.80
N GLY A 204 3.20 8.24 28.58
CA GLY A 204 3.51 6.85 28.21
C GLY A 204 3.61 6.59 26.72
N ARG A 205 3.74 5.30 26.39
CA ARG A 205 3.74 4.81 25.01
C ARG A 205 2.36 4.34 24.64
N TYR A 206 1.80 4.97 23.62
CA TYR A 206 0.54 4.63 23.00
C TYR A 206 0.79 4.16 21.57
N GLN A 207 -0.20 3.49 20.99
CA GLN A 207 -0.17 3.09 19.60
C GLN A 207 -1.44 3.55 18.91
N ILE A 208 -1.30 4.00 17.67
CA ILE A 208 -2.43 4.18 16.77
C ILE A 208 -2.26 3.18 15.64
N ALA A 209 -3.20 2.25 15.56
CA ALA A 209 -3.34 1.35 14.43
C ALA A 209 -4.57 1.75 13.61
N VAL A 210 -4.44 1.70 12.30
CA VAL A 210 -5.55 2.00 11.38
C VAL A 210 -5.63 0.95 10.28
N GLN A 211 -6.84 0.72 9.77
CA GLN A 211 -7.06 -0.07 8.56
C GLN A 211 -8.07 0.65 7.66
N PRO A 212 -7.80 0.78 6.36
CA PRO A 212 -8.79 1.31 5.44
C PRO A 212 -9.93 0.30 5.22
N ARG A 213 -11.15 0.82 5.16
CA ARG A 213 -12.39 0.06 4.96
C ARG A 213 -13.10 0.57 3.71
N ALA A 214 -13.51 -0.36 2.86
CA ALA A 214 -14.27 -0.07 1.65
C ALA A 214 -15.75 0.21 1.95
N GLU A 215 -16.47 0.72 0.95
CA GLU A 215 -17.88 1.10 1.05
C GLU A 215 -18.78 -0.08 1.41
N ASP A 216 -18.45 -1.27 0.90
CA ASP A 216 -19.17 -2.52 1.20
C ASP A 216 -18.85 -3.09 2.60
N GLY A 217 -18.10 -2.34 3.41
CA GLY A 217 -17.71 -2.70 4.76
C GLY A 217 -16.55 -3.70 4.84
N SER A 218 -15.99 -4.12 3.71
CA SER A 218 -14.80 -5.00 3.69
C SER A 218 -13.54 -4.22 4.04
N TRP A 219 -12.57 -4.89 4.65
CA TRP A 219 -11.24 -4.33 4.87
C TRP A 219 -10.45 -4.28 3.56
N ILE A 220 -9.69 -3.20 3.37
CA ILE A 220 -8.64 -3.16 2.34
C ILE A 220 -7.40 -3.75 2.99
N GLU A 221 -7.11 -5.01 2.68
CA GLU A 221 -5.94 -5.71 3.20
C GLU A 221 -4.64 -5.02 2.76
N THR A 222 -3.68 -4.92 3.68
CA THR A 222 -2.38 -4.27 3.42
C THR A 222 -1.23 -5.26 3.59
N ASP A 223 -0.11 -4.98 2.92
CA ASP A 223 1.11 -5.80 2.98
C ASP A 223 1.74 -5.83 4.38
N THR A 224 1.57 -4.75 5.14
CA THR A 224 1.96 -4.66 6.55
C THR A 224 0.89 -3.91 7.35
N ARG A 225 0.93 -4.00 8.68
CA ARG A 225 0.02 -3.25 9.55
C ARG A 225 0.38 -1.76 9.56
N ILE A 226 -0.62 -0.89 9.49
CA ILE A 226 -0.43 0.56 9.60
C ILE A 226 -0.52 0.95 11.08
N ILE A 227 0.64 1.02 11.75
CA ILE A 227 0.74 1.35 13.18
C ILE A 227 1.78 2.44 13.39
N TRP A 228 1.47 3.43 14.22
CA TRP A 228 2.43 4.40 14.74
C TRP A 228 2.59 4.24 16.25
N ASN A 229 3.83 4.39 16.73
CA ASN A 229 4.06 4.61 18.15
C ASN A 229 3.91 6.11 18.45
N VAL A 230 3.18 6.42 19.51
CA VAL A 230 2.96 7.78 20.01
C VAL A 230 3.48 7.84 21.43
N THR A 231 4.50 8.66 21.66
CA THR A 231 5.01 8.90 23.02
C THR A 231 4.34 10.15 23.57
N VAL A 232 3.52 10.01 24.61
CA VAL A 232 2.94 11.14 25.35
C VAL A 232 3.91 11.52 26.46
N THR A 233 4.38 12.77 26.43
CA THR A 233 5.33 13.27 27.44
C THR A 233 4.63 13.59 28.75
N ALA A 234 5.40 13.67 29.84
CA ALA A 234 4.90 14.22 31.09
C ALA A 234 4.46 15.69 30.89
N PRO A 235 3.40 16.15 31.58
CA PRO A 235 3.15 17.57 31.70
C PRO A 235 4.42 18.25 32.21
N LEU A 236 4.71 19.45 31.72
CA LEU A 236 5.73 20.27 32.37
C LEU A 236 5.23 20.52 33.79
N GLU A 237 5.96 20.05 34.81
CA GLU A 237 5.61 20.43 36.18
C GLU A 237 5.56 21.96 36.26
N PRO A 238 4.52 22.55 36.88
CA PRO A 238 4.51 23.99 37.10
C PRO A 238 5.74 24.32 37.93
N ALA A 239 6.57 25.25 37.43
CA ALA A 239 7.77 25.69 38.11
C ALA A 239 7.40 26.08 39.55
N VAL A 240 7.87 25.29 40.52
CA VAL A 240 7.67 25.61 41.93
C VAL A 240 8.41 26.91 42.20
N TRP A 241 7.67 28.00 42.39
CA TRP A 241 8.24 29.25 42.85
C TRP A 241 8.71 29.05 44.30
N ILE A 242 10.02 28.99 44.49
CA ILE A 242 10.64 29.01 45.82
C ILE A 242 10.86 30.49 46.18
N PRO A 243 10.12 31.08 47.15
CA PRO A 243 10.43 32.41 47.64
C PRO A 243 11.85 32.42 48.19
N SER A 244 12.71 33.31 47.69
CA SER A 244 14.01 33.59 48.32
C SER A 244 13.76 34.01 49.77
N ALA A 245 14.30 33.21 50.70
CA ALA A 245 14.36 33.59 52.10
C ALA A 245 15.11 34.93 52.20
N ARG A 246 14.40 35.98 52.65
CA ARG A 246 15.04 37.22 53.08
C ARG A 246 15.94 36.88 54.26
N SER A 247 17.24 37.06 54.10
CA SER A 247 18.16 37.19 55.22
C SER A 247 17.68 38.34 56.09
N ALA A 248 17.20 38.01 57.29
CA ALA A 248 16.87 38.96 58.33
C ALA A 248 18.16 39.67 58.83
N PRO A 249 18.05 40.93 59.27
CA PRO A 249 19.18 41.84 59.51
C PRO A 249 20.11 41.43 60.66
#